data_AF-A0A3M1WQB1-F1
#
_entry.id   AF-A0A3M1WQB1-F1
#
_cell.length_a   1.000
_cell.length_b   1.000
_cell.length_c   1.000
_cell.angle_alpha   90.00
_cell.angle_beta   90.00
_cell.angle_gamma   90.00
#
_symmetry.space_group_name_H-M   'P 1'
#
loop_
_entity.id
_entity.type
_entity.pdbx_description
1 polymer ?
#
loop_
_entity_poly.entity_id
_entity_poly.type
_entity_poly.pdbx_seq_one_letter_code
_entity_poly.pdbx_strand_id
1 'polypeptide(L)'
;MRLSTEKQQMIGVRTEEAKIVSLKKTIRTVGRIDYDETRIARVHTKIPGWIEKVYVDYVGQIVKKGQPLFTIYSPELVATQEEFLLALKARGQLVESRFEEVARGAESLLASTRRRLELWDITDEQIERLARTGEVQKTLTLYAPVDGVVLKRNAYEQMRITADTNVYEIADLSTIWVYADIYEYEMPLIKEGQPATMKLAYFPGETFRGKIVYVYPYLEGKTRTLKVRMEFPNPDLKLRPDMYADVEIDVPLGKSLVVSEEAVIDTGMRQFVFVDRGNGYFEPRDVKLGLKVDDHYQILEGLKPGERVVTSANFLIDSESRLSAALGGMSHSH
;
A
#
# COMPACT_ATOMS: atom_id res chain seq x y z
N MET A 1 -23.14 46.65 -16.56
CA MET A 1 -23.33 47.11 -17.96
C MET A 1 -24.65 46.55 -18.48
N ARG A 2 -25.38 47.28 -19.34
CA ARG A 2 -26.62 46.78 -19.97
C ARG A 2 -26.37 46.49 -21.46
N LEU A 3 -26.64 45.27 -21.90
CA LEU A 3 -26.50 44.83 -23.29
C LEU A 3 -27.85 44.32 -23.80
N SER A 4 -28.28 44.75 -24.99
CA SER A 4 -29.56 44.28 -25.57
C SER A 4 -29.51 42.79 -25.91
N THR A 5 -30.66 42.13 -25.90
CA THR A 5 -30.78 40.69 -26.21
C THR A 5 -30.29 40.36 -27.62
N GLU A 6 -30.53 41.24 -28.60
CA GLU A 6 -30.02 41.09 -29.98
C GLU A 6 -28.48 41.13 -30.03
N LYS A 7 -27.83 42.06 -29.31
CA LYS A 7 -26.36 42.13 -29.21
C LYS A 7 -25.80 40.87 -28.53
N GLN A 8 -26.46 40.37 -27.48
CA GLN A 8 -26.04 39.14 -26.79
C GLN A 8 -26.08 37.91 -27.72
N GLN A 9 -27.11 37.78 -28.54
CA GLN A 9 -27.24 36.70 -29.52
C GLN A 9 -26.19 36.82 -30.64
N MET A 10 -25.93 38.04 -31.14
CA MET A 10 -24.94 38.27 -32.20
C MET A 10 -23.50 37.93 -31.77
N ILE A 11 -23.12 38.23 -30.52
CA ILE A 11 -21.78 37.91 -30.00
C ILE A 11 -21.69 36.51 -29.38
N GLY A 12 -22.79 35.75 -29.38
CA GLY A 12 -22.83 34.37 -28.92
C GLY A 12 -22.59 34.20 -27.42
N VAL A 13 -23.15 35.09 -26.58
CA VAL A 13 -23.03 35.00 -25.11
C VAL A 13 -23.63 33.70 -24.61
N ARG A 14 -22.82 32.93 -23.90
CA ARG A 14 -23.21 31.73 -23.15
C ARG A 14 -22.99 32.00 -21.68
N THR A 15 -23.84 31.39 -20.87
CA THR A 15 -23.75 31.47 -19.42
C THR A 15 -23.85 30.08 -18.84
N GLU A 16 -23.27 29.88 -17.68
CA GLU A 16 -23.48 28.70 -16.86
C GLU A 16 -23.91 29.11 -15.45
N GLU A 17 -24.44 28.15 -14.69
CA GLU A 17 -24.71 28.35 -13.27
C GLU A 17 -23.49 27.93 -12.44
N ALA A 18 -23.11 28.78 -11.48
CA ALA A 18 -22.15 28.43 -10.46
C ALA A 18 -22.73 27.29 -9.61
N LYS A 19 -22.15 26.10 -9.72
CA LYS A 19 -22.69 24.86 -9.15
C LYS A 19 -21.74 24.28 -8.11
N ILE A 20 -22.31 23.62 -7.10
CA ILE A 20 -21.51 22.86 -6.13
C ILE A 20 -21.23 21.49 -6.71
N VAL A 21 -19.95 21.16 -6.91
CA VAL A 21 -19.52 19.84 -7.37
C VAL A 21 -18.57 19.21 -6.37
N SER A 22 -18.53 17.88 -6.36
CA SER A 22 -17.49 17.16 -5.63
C SER A 22 -16.22 17.16 -6.48
N LEU A 23 -15.21 17.91 -6.04
CA LEU A 23 -13.92 17.97 -6.70
C LEU A 23 -13.04 16.79 -6.29
N LYS A 24 -12.30 16.28 -7.28
CA LYS A 24 -11.23 15.29 -7.08
C LYS A 24 -10.00 15.75 -7.85
N LYS A 25 -8.83 15.62 -7.26
CA LYS A 25 -7.56 15.81 -7.95
C LYS A 25 -6.91 14.45 -8.14
N THR A 26 -6.43 14.17 -9.34
CA THR A 26 -5.63 12.96 -9.59
C THR A 26 -4.15 13.35 -9.57
N ILE A 27 -3.39 12.75 -8.66
CA ILE A 27 -1.93 12.89 -8.61
C ILE A 27 -1.34 11.73 -9.40
N ARG A 28 -0.46 12.03 -10.36
CA ARG A 28 0.21 11.03 -11.20
C ARG A 28 1.67 10.92 -10.78
N THR A 29 2.13 9.70 -10.54
CA THR A 29 3.50 9.42 -10.12
C THR A 29 3.95 8.05 -10.63
N VAL A 30 5.25 7.77 -10.52
CA VAL A 30 5.83 6.46 -10.82
C VAL A 30 5.94 5.67 -9.51
N GLY A 31 5.38 4.47 -9.51
CA GLY A 31 5.52 3.50 -8.43
C GLY A 31 6.59 2.45 -8.74
N ARG A 32 7.31 2.01 -7.71
CA ARG A 32 8.15 0.80 -7.73
C ARG A 32 7.46 -0.29 -6.92
N ILE A 33 7.20 -1.43 -7.56
CA ILE A 33 6.64 -2.62 -6.93
C ILE A 33 7.71 -3.28 -6.08
N ASP A 34 7.35 -3.71 -4.87
CA ASP A 34 8.22 -4.37 -3.93
C ASP A 34 7.47 -5.45 -3.13
N TYR A 35 8.23 -6.26 -2.42
CA TYR A 35 7.70 -7.24 -1.49
C TYR A 35 6.96 -6.55 -0.34
N ASP A 36 5.89 -7.17 0.13
CA ASP A 36 5.38 -6.90 1.48
C ASP A 36 6.34 -7.55 2.49
N GLU A 37 7.20 -6.74 3.10
CA GLU A 37 8.20 -7.21 4.05
C GLU A 37 7.59 -7.91 5.27
N THR A 38 6.32 -7.60 5.61
CA THR A 38 5.60 -8.26 6.72
C THR A 38 5.17 -9.68 6.38
N ARG A 39 5.20 -10.04 5.09
CA ARG A 39 4.80 -11.34 4.56
C ARG A 39 6.00 -12.17 4.07
N ILE A 40 7.21 -11.81 4.50
CA ILE A 40 8.42 -12.60 4.30
C ILE A 40 8.65 -13.49 5.52
N ALA A 41 8.53 -14.80 5.32
CA ALA A 41 8.91 -15.80 6.31
C ALA A 41 10.38 -16.18 6.14
N ARG A 42 11.12 -16.21 7.25
CA ARG A 42 12.50 -16.71 7.30
C ARG A 42 12.51 -18.08 7.96
N VAL A 43 13.22 -19.03 7.34
CA VAL A 43 13.34 -20.40 7.83
C VAL A 43 14.70 -20.58 8.49
N HIS A 44 14.65 -20.85 9.80
CA HIS A 44 15.80 -21.16 10.64
C HIS A 44 15.62 -22.54 11.26
N THR A 45 16.70 -23.13 11.76
CA THR A 45 16.62 -24.37 12.55
C THR A 45 16.80 -24.07 14.03
N LYS A 46 16.07 -24.76 14.90
CA LYS A 46 16.25 -24.63 16.36
C LYS A 46 17.42 -25.46 16.90
N ILE A 47 17.91 -26.38 16.09
CA ILE A 47 18.99 -27.30 16.41
C ILE A 47 20.11 -27.14 15.38
N PRO A 48 21.38 -27.25 15.81
CA PRO A 48 22.49 -27.35 14.88
C PRO A 48 22.52 -28.73 14.23
N GLY A 49 23.02 -28.80 13.00
CA GLY A 49 23.11 -30.07 12.28
C GLY A 49 23.61 -29.92 10.86
N TRP A 50 23.49 -30.99 10.09
CA TRP A 50 23.87 -31.07 8.69
C TRP A 50 22.65 -31.31 7.83
N ILE A 51 22.53 -30.56 6.75
CA ILE A 51 21.48 -30.80 5.76
C ILE A 51 21.77 -32.13 5.07
N GLU A 52 20.83 -33.07 5.10
CA GLU A 52 20.99 -34.35 4.42
C GLU A 52 20.39 -34.33 3.02
N LYS A 53 19.19 -33.77 2.87
CA LYS A 53 18.47 -33.72 1.59
C LYS A 53 17.80 -32.37 1.40
N VAL A 54 17.88 -31.82 0.20
CA VAL A 54 17.18 -30.59 -0.19
C VAL A 54 16.04 -30.94 -1.16
N TYR A 55 14.81 -30.52 -0.84
CA TYR A 55 13.63 -30.72 -1.70
C TYR A 55 13.29 -29.49 -2.53
N VAL A 56 13.61 -28.30 -2.03
CA VAL A 56 13.37 -27.01 -2.70
C VAL A 56 14.73 -26.40 -3.03
N ASP A 57 15.15 -26.58 -4.27
CA ASP A 57 16.56 -26.48 -4.67
C ASP A 57 16.90 -25.23 -5.49
N TYR A 58 15.95 -24.34 -5.80
CA TYR A 58 16.26 -23.07 -6.47
C TYR A 58 15.42 -21.88 -5.99
N VAL A 59 15.96 -20.67 -6.20
CA VAL A 59 15.27 -19.39 -5.94
C VAL A 59 14.22 -19.16 -7.03
N GLY A 60 13.04 -18.65 -6.64
CA GLY A 60 11.89 -18.46 -7.51
C GLY A 60 10.91 -19.64 -7.52
N GLN A 61 11.23 -20.75 -6.84
CA GLN A 61 10.30 -21.87 -6.71
C GLN A 61 9.09 -21.47 -5.85
N ILE A 62 7.88 -21.85 -6.30
CA ILE A 62 6.65 -21.71 -5.51
C ILE A 62 6.56 -22.87 -4.54
N VAL A 63 6.27 -22.57 -3.28
CA VAL A 63 6.07 -23.54 -2.21
C VAL A 63 4.72 -23.33 -1.54
N LYS A 64 4.12 -24.43 -1.08
CA LYS A 64 2.91 -24.39 -0.25
C LYS A 64 3.26 -24.57 1.22
N LYS A 65 2.49 -23.98 2.12
CA LYS A 65 2.59 -24.22 3.55
C LYS A 65 2.54 -25.72 3.84
N GLY A 66 3.49 -26.22 4.63
CA GLY A 66 3.63 -27.65 4.94
C GLY A 66 4.36 -28.45 3.86
N GLN A 67 4.83 -27.84 2.76
CA GLN A 67 5.69 -28.52 1.79
C GLN A 67 7.08 -28.78 2.40
N PRO A 68 7.66 -29.99 2.25
CA PRO A 68 9.03 -30.26 2.67
C PRO A 68 10.03 -29.33 1.97
N LEU A 69 10.90 -28.68 2.74
CA LEU A 69 11.98 -27.83 2.21
C LEU A 69 13.30 -28.60 2.17
N PHE A 70 13.70 -29.16 3.31
CA PHE A 70 14.93 -29.95 3.46
C PHE A 70 14.86 -30.85 4.70
N THR A 71 15.78 -31.80 4.82
CA THR A 71 16.00 -32.57 6.04
C THR A 71 17.32 -32.19 6.71
N ILE A 72 17.34 -32.22 8.04
CA ILE A 72 18.53 -32.00 8.85
C ILE A 72 18.82 -33.25 9.70
N TYR A 73 20.08 -33.67 9.74
CA TYR A 73 20.61 -34.58 10.75
C TYR A 73 21.22 -33.76 11.88
N SER A 74 20.80 -34.02 13.13
CA SER A 74 21.36 -33.40 14.32
C SER A 74 21.74 -34.47 15.34
N PRO A 75 23.04 -34.60 15.69
CA PRO A 75 23.47 -35.49 16.76
C PRO A 75 22.80 -35.20 18.10
N GLU A 76 22.55 -33.91 18.41
CA GLU A 76 21.88 -33.49 19.65
C GLU A 76 20.42 -33.94 19.71
N LEU A 77 19.73 -33.90 18.55
CA LEU A 77 18.38 -34.43 18.43
C LEU A 77 18.34 -35.94 18.63
N VAL A 78 19.29 -36.68 18.05
CA VAL A 78 19.40 -38.14 18.22
C VAL A 78 19.65 -38.47 19.69
N ALA A 79 20.65 -37.84 20.33
CA ALA A 79 20.95 -38.06 21.74
C ALA A 79 19.76 -37.75 22.66
N THR A 80 19.05 -36.64 22.41
CA THR A 80 17.87 -36.29 23.21
C THR A 80 16.71 -37.27 23.03
N GLN A 81 16.51 -37.83 21.83
CA GLN A 81 15.53 -38.88 21.61
C GLN A 81 15.90 -40.16 22.39
N GLU A 82 17.16 -40.56 22.40
CA GLU A 82 17.65 -41.69 23.19
C GLU A 82 17.46 -41.46 24.69
N GLU A 83 17.81 -40.27 25.19
CA GLU A 83 17.58 -39.85 26.57
C GLU A 83 16.10 -39.91 26.95
N PHE A 84 15.21 -39.43 26.09
CA PHE A 84 13.76 -39.48 26.30
C PHE A 84 13.25 -40.93 26.41
N LEU A 85 13.70 -41.83 25.52
CA LEU A 85 13.32 -43.24 25.56
C LEU A 85 13.84 -43.95 26.82
N LEU A 86 15.07 -43.63 27.25
CA LEU A 86 15.63 -44.13 28.51
C LEU A 86 14.83 -43.63 29.72
N ALA A 87 14.48 -42.34 29.75
CA ALA A 87 13.65 -41.76 30.80
C ALA A 87 12.24 -42.38 30.84
N LEU A 88 11.66 -42.65 29.67
CA LEU A 88 10.35 -43.29 29.53
C LEU A 88 10.36 -44.71 30.11
N LYS A 89 11.42 -45.48 29.81
CA LYS A 89 11.63 -46.82 30.37
C LYS A 89 11.85 -46.78 31.87
N ALA A 90 12.68 -45.85 32.36
CA ALA A 90 12.94 -45.67 33.79
C ALA A 90 11.66 -45.33 34.56
N ARG A 91 10.83 -44.41 34.05
CA ARG A 91 9.52 -44.11 34.64
C ARG A 91 8.65 -45.37 34.72
N GLY A 92 8.55 -46.15 33.63
CA GLY A 92 7.77 -47.38 33.62
C GLY A 92 8.21 -48.40 34.67
N GLN A 93 9.50 -48.46 35.01
CA GLN A 93 10.04 -49.38 36.02
C GLN A 93 9.97 -48.83 37.45
N LEU A 94 10.04 -47.51 37.62
CA LEU A 94 10.19 -46.85 38.93
C LEU A 94 8.89 -46.24 39.46
N VAL A 95 7.82 -46.19 38.66
CA VAL A 95 6.51 -45.67 39.09
C VAL A 95 5.90 -46.50 40.24
N GLU A 96 6.22 -47.79 40.33
CA GLU A 96 5.81 -48.68 41.42
C GLU A 96 6.82 -48.69 42.60
N SER A 97 7.83 -47.82 42.59
CA SER A 97 8.82 -47.75 43.66
C SER A 97 8.16 -47.37 44.98
N ARG A 98 8.56 -48.05 46.06
CA ARG A 98 8.13 -47.74 47.44
C ARG A 98 8.64 -46.39 47.94
N PHE A 99 9.61 -45.79 47.24
CA PHE A 99 10.20 -44.51 47.59
C PHE A 99 9.67 -43.43 46.64
N GLU A 100 8.80 -42.54 47.16
CA GLU A 100 8.15 -41.47 46.40
C GLU A 100 9.15 -40.55 45.69
N GLU A 101 10.31 -40.29 46.32
CA GLU A 101 11.37 -39.47 45.75
C GLU A 101 11.95 -40.07 44.45
N VAL A 102 12.06 -41.39 44.37
CA VAL A 102 12.55 -42.11 43.18
C VAL A 102 11.55 -42.01 42.04
N ALA A 103 10.26 -42.20 42.33
CA ALA A 103 9.19 -42.06 41.33
C ALA A 103 9.11 -40.62 40.80
N ARG A 104 9.18 -39.61 41.68
CA ARG A 104 9.20 -38.19 41.29
C ARG A 104 10.43 -37.82 40.45
N GLY A 105 11.60 -38.37 40.80
CA GLY A 105 12.83 -38.16 40.01
C GLY A 105 12.71 -38.68 38.57
N ALA A 106 12.15 -39.88 38.40
CA ALA A 106 11.92 -40.47 37.08
C ALA A 106 10.91 -39.67 36.24
N GLU A 107 9.83 -39.20 36.86
CA GLU A 107 8.83 -38.35 36.18
C GLU A 107 9.43 -37.01 35.75
N SER A 108 10.21 -36.38 36.62
CA SER A 108 10.90 -35.11 36.32
C SER A 108 11.88 -35.26 35.15
N LEU A 109 12.64 -36.36 35.10
CA LEU A 109 13.55 -36.64 34.00
C LEU A 109 12.80 -36.79 32.67
N LEU A 110 11.69 -37.55 32.65
CA LEU A 110 10.87 -37.70 31.45
C LEU A 110 10.27 -36.35 31.02
N ALA A 111 9.74 -35.57 31.96
CA ALA A 111 9.19 -34.26 31.68
C ALA A 111 10.26 -33.31 31.09
N SER A 112 11.48 -33.32 31.62
CA SER A 112 12.59 -32.47 31.14
C SER A 112 13.03 -32.80 29.71
N THR A 113 13.14 -34.10 29.37
CA THR A 113 13.54 -34.55 28.03
C THR A 113 12.43 -34.30 27.02
N ARG A 114 11.17 -34.56 27.39
CA ARG A 114 10.00 -34.17 26.57
C ARG A 114 10.00 -32.68 26.29
N ARG A 115 10.19 -31.86 27.33
CA ARG A 115 10.20 -30.40 27.20
C ARG A 115 11.30 -29.91 26.26
N ARG A 116 12.47 -30.55 26.25
CA ARG A 116 13.56 -30.21 25.31
C ARG A 116 13.14 -30.46 23.86
N LEU A 117 12.51 -31.60 23.57
CA LEU A 117 11.99 -31.91 22.24
C LEU A 117 10.92 -30.91 21.80
N GLU A 118 9.99 -30.56 22.68
CA GLU A 118 8.95 -29.54 22.41
C GLU A 118 9.55 -28.17 22.09
N LEU A 119 10.59 -27.75 22.84
CA LEU A 119 11.25 -26.46 22.60
C LEU A 119 11.92 -26.39 21.22
N TRP A 120 12.28 -27.54 20.64
CA TRP A 120 12.79 -27.69 19.28
C TRP A 120 11.69 -27.83 18.20
N ASP A 121 10.43 -27.57 18.55
CA ASP A 121 9.25 -27.72 17.70
C ASP A 121 9.04 -29.14 17.16
N ILE A 122 9.56 -30.15 17.87
CA ILE A 122 9.13 -31.52 17.62
C ILE A 122 7.69 -31.64 18.10
N THR A 123 6.79 -31.97 17.18
CA THR A 123 5.35 -32.03 17.46
C THR A 123 5.01 -33.13 18.46
N ASP A 124 3.94 -32.94 19.23
CA ASP A 124 3.43 -33.97 20.14
C ASP A 124 3.21 -35.31 19.42
N GLU A 125 2.71 -35.28 18.19
CA GLU A 125 2.51 -36.47 17.36
C GLU A 125 3.82 -37.22 17.08
N GLN A 126 4.91 -36.50 16.81
CA GLN A 126 6.24 -37.07 16.62
C GLN A 126 6.81 -37.64 17.92
N ILE A 127 6.63 -36.93 19.06
CA ILE A 127 7.08 -37.39 20.38
C ILE A 127 6.30 -38.65 20.80
N GLU A 128 4.97 -38.66 20.62
CA GLU A 128 4.13 -39.83 20.92
C GLU A 128 4.44 -41.01 20.00
N ARG A 129 4.80 -40.75 18.74
CA ARG A 129 5.28 -41.81 17.84
C ARG A 129 6.61 -42.38 18.34
N LEU A 130 7.57 -41.55 18.71
CA LEU A 130 8.85 -41.97 19.31
C LEU A 130 8.61 -42.81 20.57
N ALA A 131 7.73 -42.37 21.47
CA ALA A 131 7.39 -43.09 22.69
C ALA A 131 6.77 -44.47 22.42
N ARG A 132 5.94 -44.59 21.37
CA ARG A 132 5.27 -45.84 20.99
C ARG A 132 6.17 -46.81 20.24
N THR A 133 7.01 -46.33 19.31
CA THR A 133 7.83 -47.19 18.45
C THR A 133 9.17 -47.52 19.10
N GLY A 134 9.70 -46.63 19.95
CA GLY A 134 11.07 -46.73 20.46
C GLY A 134 12.14 -46.48 19.40
N GLU A 135 11.76 -45.99 18.22
CA GLU A 135 12.67 -45.79 17.09
C GLU A 135 13.11 -44.33 16.97
N VAL A 136 14.40 -44.11 17.18
CA VAL A 136 15.03 -42.79 17.03
C VAL A 136 15.04 -42.37 15.56
N GLN A 137 14.57 -41.16 15.29
CA GLN A 137 14.58 -40.58 13.96
C GLN A 137 15.91 -39.85 13.74
N LYS A 138 16.70 -40.32 12.77
CA LYS A 138 17.99 -39.70 12.42
C LYS A 138 17.79 -38.26 11.92
N THR A 139 16.76 -38.02 11.11
CA THR A 139 16.54 -36.73 10.45
C THR A 139 15.23 -36.08 10.85
N LEU A 140 15.24 -34.76 10.86
CA LEU A 140 14.06 -33.91 10.98
C LEU A 140 13.80 -33.23 9.64
N THR A 141 12.55 -33.28 9.16
CA THR A 141 12.13 -32.54 7.97
C THR A 141 11.63 -31.17 8.38
N LEU A 142 12.17 -30.12 7.75
CA LEU A 142 11.65 -28.76 7.89
C LEU A 142 10.71 -28.45 6.73
N TYR A 143 9.60 -27.77 7.05
CA TYR A 143 8.53 -27.48 6.12
C TYR A 143 8.37 -25.98 5.90
N ALA A 144 7.77 -25.62 4.77
CA ALA A 144 7.45 -24.23 4.47
C ALA A 144 6.41 -23.69 5.49
N PRO A 145 6.68 -22.57 6.18
CA PRO A 145 5.75 -22.01 7.16
C PRO A 145 4.56 -21.27 6.52
N VAL A 146 4.72 -20.86 5.26
CA VAL A 146 3.74 -20.07 4.48
C VAL A 146 3.70 -20.55 3.04
N ASP A 147 2.61 -20.24 2.35
CA ASP A 147 2.56 -20.28 0.89
C ASP A 147 3.39 -19.11 0.32
N GLY A 148 4.15 -19.33 -0.74
CA GLY A 148 4.92 -18.23 -1.32
C GLY A 148 5.99 -18.65 -2.33
N VAL A 149 6.86 -17.70 -2.64
CA VAL A 149 7.99 -17.85 -3.55
C VAL A 149 9.29 -17.77 -2.77
N VAL A 150 10.22 -18.68 -3.06
CA VAL A 150 11.56 -18.67 -2.47
C VAL A 150 12.35 -17.46 -2.99
N LEU A 151 12.70 -16.53 -2.11
CA LEU A 151 13.52 -15.36 -2.42
C LEU A 151 15.01 -15.63 -2.24
N LYS A 152 15.35 -16.38 -1.20
CA LYS A 152 16.71 -16.81 -0.90
C LYS A 152 16.72 -18.27 -0.49
N ARG A 153 17.78 -18.96 -0.92
CA ARG A 153 18.04 -20.36 -0.58
C ARG A 153 19.50 -20.53 -0.23
N ASN A 154 19.77 -20.75 1.05
CA ASN A 154 21.07 -21.12 1.60
C ASN A 154 21.10 -22.59 2.05
N ALA A 155 20.15 -23.42 1.58
CA ALA A 155 20.17 -24.86 1.81
C ALA A 155 21.03 -25.56 0.74
N TYR A 156 22.06 -26.25 1.20
CA TYR A 156 22.92 -27.11 0.38
C TYR A 156 23.10 -28.44 1.11
N GLU A 157 23.05 -29.55 0.38
CA GLU A 157 23.33 -30.86 0.96
C GLU A 157 24.72 -30.89 1.60
N GLN A 158 24.84 -31.63 2.70
CA GLN A 158 26.05 -31.75 3.53
C GLN A 158 26.49 -30.46 4.24
N MET A 159 25.82 -29.33 4.00
CA MET A 159 26.14 -28.09 4.68
C MET A 159 25.72 -28.15 6.15
N ARG A 160 26.66 -27.76 7.02
CA ARG A 160 26.36 -27.56 8.44
C ARG A 160 25.60 -26.25 8.63
N ILE A 161 24.52 -26.30 9.39
CA ILE A 161 23.68 -25.15 9.76
C ILE A 161 23.50 -25.07 11.26
N THR A 162 23.26 -23.84 11.72
CA THR A 162 23.08 -23.46 13.12
C THR A 162 21.87 -22.52 13.22
N ALA A 163 21.44 -22.17 14.44
CA ALA A 163 20.21 -21.39 14.63
C ALA A 163 20.24 -19.97 14.04
N ASP A 164 21.42 -19.39 13.91
CA ASP A 164 21.68 -18.11 13.24
C ASP A 164 21.65 -18.21 11.71
N THR A 165 21.69 -19.41 11.14
CA THR A 165 21.66 -19.60 9.69
C THR A 165 20.25 -19.34 9.15
N ASN A 166 20.10 -18.31 8.31
CA ASN A 166 18.88 -18.10 7.52
C ASN A 166 18.90 -19.02 6.29
N VAL A 167 18.16 -20.13 6.36
CA VAL A 167 18.20 -21.20 5.36
C VAL A 167 17.34 -20.88 4.14
N TYR A 168 16.15 -20.33 4.35
CA TYR A 168 15.26 -19.85 3.29
C TYR A 168 14.62 -18.51 3.66
N GLU A 169 14.41 -17.67 2.66
CA GLU A 169 13.44 -16.58 2.71
C GLU A 169 12.31 -16.92 1.73
N ILE A 170 11.07 -16.95 2.22
CA ILE A 170 9.87 -17.26 1.42
C ILE A 170 8.91 -16.08 1.56
N ALA A 171 8.50 -15.50 0.42
CA ALA A 171 7.56 -14.38 0.41
C ALA A 171 6.21 -14.79 -0.15
N ASP A 172 5.15 -14.45 0.59
CA ASP A 172 3.79 -14.47 0.07
C ASP A 172 3.57 -13.23 -0.80
N LEU A 173 3.40 -13.46 -2.10
CA LEU A 173 3.23 -12.43 -3.12
C LEU A 173 1.76 -12.12 -3.45
N SER A 174 0.80 -12.66 -2.70
CA SER A 174 -0.64 -12.41 -2.90
C SER A 174 -1.04 -10.96 -2.67
N THR A 175 -0.19 -10.17 -2.01
CA THR A 175 -0.28 -8.71 -1.90
C THR A 175 1.12 -8.15 -2.06
N ILE A 176 1.21 -7.05 -2.78
CA ILE A 176 2.47 -6.36 -3.04
C ILE A 176 2.41 -4.93 -2.52
N TRP A 177 3.57 -4.40 -2.16
CA TRP A 177 3.70 -2.99 -1.86
C TRP A 177 4.14 -2.24 -3.11
N VAL A 178 3.66 -1.01 -3.24
CA VAL A 178 4.11 -0.06 -4.27
C VAL A 178 4.56 1.19 -3.56
N TYR A 179 5.82 1.54 -3.76
CA TYR A 179 6.39 2.78 -3.25
C TYR A 179 6.34 3.84 -4.34
N ALA A 180 5.83 5.02 -4.01
CA ALA A 180 5.87 6.17 -4.89
C ALA A 180 6.40 7.40 -4.16
N ASP A 181 7.00 8.30 -4.94
CA ASP A 181 7.53 9.55 -4.46
C ASP A 181 6.56 10.68 -4.84
N ILE A 182 6.18 11.49 -3.85
CA ILE A 182 5.24 12.61 -3.99
C ILE A 182 5.99 13.92 -3.78
N TYR A 183 5.76 14.91 -4.63
CA TYR A 183 6.40 16.22 -4.49
C TYR A 183 5.91 16.99 -3.26
N GLU A 184 6.79 17.83 -2.70
CA GLU A 184 6.53 18.62 -1.48
C GLU A 184 5.24 19.46 -1.55
N TYR A 185 4.91 20.02 -2.72
CA TYR A 185 3.70 20.84 -2.90
C TYR A 185 2.39 20.02 -2.90
N GLU A 186 2.46 18.70 -3.06
CA GLU A 186 1.29 17.80 -3.06
C GLU A 186 1.11 17.08 -1.73
N MET A 187 2.13 17.08 -0.87
CA MET A 187 2.09 16.45 0.46
C MET A 187 0.84 16.80 1.30
N PRO A 188 0.35 18.06 1.36
CA PRO A 188 -0.84 18.39 2.16
C PRO A 188 -2.12 17.66 1.72
N LEU A 189 -2.13 17.12 0.49
CA LEU A 189 -3.26 16.42 -0.10
C LEU A 189 -3.21 14.91 0.14
N ILE A 190 -2.07 14.36 0.53
CA ILE A 190 -1.86 12.93 0.70
C ILE A 190 -2.27 12.48 2.10
N LYS A 191 -3.07 11.43 2.16
CA LYS A 191 -3.54 10.80 3.40
C LYS A 191 -3.62 9.29 3.26
N GLU A 192 -3.41 8.58 4.35
CA GLU A 192 -3.67 7.14 4.41
C GLU A 192 -5.14 6.83 4.09
N GLY A 193 -5.38 5.69 3.46
CA GLY A 193 -6.69 5.22 3.02
C GLY A 193 -7.13 5.76 1.65
N GLN A 194 -6.40 6.71 1.05
CA GLN A 194 -6.75 7.20 -0.29
C GLN A 194 -6.66 6.10 -1.35
N PRO A 195 -7.65 6.00 -2.25
CA PRO A 195 -7.62 5.04 -3.33
C PRO A 195 -6.52 5.38 -4.33
N ALA A 196 -5.84 4.33 -4.81
CA ALA A 196 -4.83 4.43 -5.84
C ALA A 196 -5.13 3.41 -6.94
N THR A 197 -4.84 3.79 -8.18
CA THR A 197 -4.88 2.88 -9.33
C THR A 197 -3.50 2.81 -9.96
N MET A 198 -3.17 1.64 -10.47
CA MET A 198 -1.87 1.36 -11.06
C MET A 198 -2.05 0.74 -12.44
N LYS A 199 -1.24 1.20 -13.40
CA LYS A 199 -1.16 0.68 -14.77
C LYS A 199 0.28 0.28 -15.06
N LEU A 200 0.47 -0.84 -15.75
CA LEU A 200 1.78 -1.35 -16.14
C LEU A 200 1.93 -1.20 -17.65
N ALA A 201 3.04 -0.62 -18.10
CA ALA A 201 3.34 -0.48 -19.53
C ALA A 201 3.36 -1.85 -20.27
N TYR A 202 3.74 -2.91 -19.56
CA TYR A 202 3.87 -4.27 -20.09
C TYR A 202 2.56 -5.07 -20.10
N PHE A 203 1.49 -4.57 -19.46
CA PHE A 203 0.14 -5.18 -19.47
C PHE A 203 -0.89 -4.14 -19.91
N PRO A 204 -0.94 -3.82 -21.23
CA PRO A 204 -1.84 -2.80 -21.73
C PRO A 204 -3.31 -3.19 -21.48
N GLY A 205 -4.07 -2.27 -20.89
CA GLY A 205 -5.51 -2.43 -20.64
C GLY A 205 -5.88 -2.99 -19.26
N GLU A 206 -4.93 -3.51 -18.48
CA GLU A 206 -5.19 -3.92 -17.09
C GLU A 206 -4.98 -2.76 -16.12
N THR A 207 -5.88 -2.63 -15.14
CA THR A 207 -5.77 -1.63 -14.06
C THR A 207 -5.87 -2.33 -12.73
N PHE A 208 -4.87 -2.12 -11.88
CA PHE A 208 -4.82 -2.65 -10.52
C PHE A 208 -5.32 -1.57 -9.56
N ARG A 209 -6.14 -1.98 -8.59
CA ARG A 209 -6.70 -1.08 -7.59
C ARG A 209 -6.10 -1.38 -6.24
N GLY A 210 -5.71 -0.33 -5.54
CA GLY A 210 -5.07 -0.38 -4.24
C GLY A 210 -5.41 0.88 -3.44
N LYS A 211 -4.66 1.10 -2.38
CA LYS A 211 -4.80 2.29 -1.54
C LYS A 211 -3.49 2.63 -0.84
N ILE A 212 -3.36 3.87 -0.41
CA ILE A 212 -2.28 4.30 0.47
C ILE A 212 -2.48 3.65 1.83
N VAL A 213 -1.46 2.93 2.30
CA VAL A 213 -1.46 2.29 3.62
C VAL A 213 -0.48 2.93 4.58
N TYR A 214 0.47 3.71 4.07
CA TYR A 214 1.43 4.39 4.91
C TYR A 214 2.01 5.63 4.22
N VAL A 215 2.12 6.72 4.97
CA VAL A 215 2.81 7.94 4.54
C VAL A 215 4.01 8.13 5.46
N TYR A 216 5.23 8.14 4.90
CA TYR A 216 6.43 8.23 5.72
C TYR A 216 6.54 9.62 6.36
N PRO A 217 6.98 9.75 7.63
CA PRO A 217 6.98 11.03 8.34
C PRO A 217 8.16 11.95 7.97
N TYR A 218 8.95 11.60 6.95
CA TYR A 218 10.14 12.33 6.53
C TYR A 218 10.24 12.40 5.00
N LEU A 219 10.94 13.43 4.51
CA LEU A 219 11.26 13.60 3.09
C LEU A 219 12.60 12.94 2.75
N GLU A 220 12.71 12.40 1.55
CA GLU A 220 13.97 11.89 1.00
C GLU A 220 14.88 13.07 0.63
N GLY A 221 16.02 13.23 1.33
CA GLY A 221 16.84 14.45 1.25
C GLY A 221 17.40 14.78 -0.14
N LYS A 222 17.59 13.77 -1.00
CA LYS A 222 18.13 13.96 -2.37
C LYS A 222 17.08 14.44 -3.36
N THR A 223 15.87 13.89 -3.29
CA THR A 223 14.78 14.17 -4.25
C THR A 223 13.79 15.19 -3.70
N ARG A 224 13.83 15.48 -2.39
CA ARG A 224 12.86 16.31 -1.66
C ARG A 224 11.42 15.85 -1.88
N THR A 225 11.24 14.53 -1.89
CA THR A 225 9.94 13.89 -2.08
C THR A 225 9.49 13.19 -0.81
N LEU A 226 8.18 13.13 -0.64
CA LEU A 226 7.51 12.35 0.38
C LEU A 226 7.30 10.94 -0.16
N LYS A 227 7.87 9.96 0.53
CA LYS A 227 7.67 8.56 0.18
C LYS A 227 6.30 8.09 0.69
N VAL A 228 5.51 7.49 -0.17
CA VAL A 228 4.24 6.85 0.18
C VAL A 228 4.30 5.37 -0.15
N ARG A 229 3.64 4.56 0.67
CA ARG A 229 3.48 3.12 0.45
C ARG A 229 2.02 2.80 0.24
N MET A 230 1.76 2.08 -0.84
CA MET A 230 0.44 1.61 -1.23
C MET A 230 0.43 0.08 -1.23
N GLU A 231 -0.74 -0.51 -0.98
CA GLU A 231 -0.94 -1.96 -1.08
C GLU A 231 -1.83 -2.29 -2.26
N PHE A 232 -1.48 -3.35 -2.99
CA PHE A 232 -2.25 -3.86 -4.12
C PHE A 232 -2.42 -5.39 -4.03
N PRO A 233 -3.65 -5.92 -4.18
CA PRO A 233 -3.87 -7.35 -4.31
C PRO A 233 -3.18 -7.91 -5.57
N ASN A 234 -2.64 -9.11 -5.46
CA ASN A 234 -1.91 -9.80 -6.52
C ASN A 234 -2.22 -11.31 -6.55
N PRO A 235 -3.50 -11.71 -6.66
CA PRO A 235 -3.88 -13.13 -6.59
C PRO A 235 -3.28 -13.98 -7.73
N ASP A 236 -3.10 -13.39 -8.91
CA ASP A 236 -2.58 -14.07 -10.10
C ASP A 236 -1.05 -13.97 -10.24
N LEU A 237 -0.37 -13.37 -9.25
CA LEU A 237 1.10 -13.18 -9.26
C LEU A 237 1.63 -12.42 -10.49
N LYS A 238 0.79 -11.56 -11.09
CA LYS A 238 1.16 -10.73 -12.25
C LYS A 238 2.08 -9.57 -11.86
N LEU A 239 1.87 -9.02 -10.66
CA LEU A 239 2.66 -7.92 -10.12
C LEU A 239 3.94 -8.50 -9.54
N ARG A 240 5.07 -8.26 -10.21
CA ARG A 240 6.38 -8.76 -9.78
C ARG A 240 7.19 -7.63 -9.12
N PRO A 241 7.87 -7.90 -8.01
CA PRO A 241 8.84 -6.98 -7.41
C PRO A 241 9.87 -6.45 -8.40
N ASP A 242 10.35 -5.24 -8.14
CA ASP A 242 11.28 -4.45 -8.95
C ASP A 242 10.71 -3.94 -10.29
N MET A 243 9.44 -4.20 -10.59
CA MET A 243 8.75 -3.54 -11.70
C MET A 243 8.42 -2.08 -11.37
N TYR A 244 8.43 -1.24 -12.39
CA TYR A 244 7.88 0.11 -12.35
C TYR A 244 6.45 0.13 -12.87
N ALA A 245 5.64 1.04 -12.34
CA ALA A 245 4.25 1.23 -12.75
C ALA A 245 3.85 2.71 -12.71
N ASP A 246 2.88 3.08 -13.54
CA ASP A 246 2.24 4.38 -13.46
C ASP A 246 1.14 4.32 -12.39
N VAL A 247 1.20 5.21 -11.41
CA VAL A 247 0.25 5.27 -10.31
C VAL A 247 -0.54 6.57 -10.35
N GLU A 248 -1.85 6.45 -10.24
CA GLU A 248 -2.79 7.55 -10.13
C GLU A 248 -3.44 7.49 -8.73
N ILE A 249 -3.25 8.52 -7.91
CA ILE A 249 -3.84 8.66 -6.58
C ILE A 249 -5.01 9.62 -6.68
N ASP A 250 -6.20 9.18 -6.27
CA ASP A 250 -7.41 9.99 -6.29
C ASP A 250 -7.56 10.72 -4.94
N VAL A 251 -7.39 12.04 -4.98
CA VAL A 251 -7.54 12.93 -3.82
C VAL A 251 -8.92 13.59 -3.84
N PRO A 252 -9.83 13.24 -2.91
CA PRO A 252 -11.08 13.97 -2.77
C PRO A 252 -10.80 15.36 -2.17
N LEU A 253 -11.15 16.41 -2.91
CA LEU A 253 -11.05 17.80 -2.43
C LEU A 253 -12.34 18.29 -1.76
N GLY A 254 -13.37 17.44 -1.73
CA GLY A 254 -14.66 17.75 -1.14
C GLY A 254 -15.59 18.51 -2.09
N LYS A 255 -16.69 19.04 -1.54
CA LYS A 255 -17.67 19.81 -2.30
C LYS A 255 -17.27 21.28 -2.33
N SER A 256 -17.24 21.85 -3.52
CA SER A 256 -16.87 23.26 -3.74
C SER A 256 -17.76 23.90 -4.78
N LEU A 257 -18.02 25.20 -4.62
CA LEU A 257 -18.62 26.01 -5.67
C LEU A 257 -17.59 26.15 -6.80
N VAL A 258 -18.01 25.87 -8.03
CA VAL A 258 -17.14 25.97 -9.20
C VAL A 258 -17.80 26.72 -10.33
N VAL A 259 -16.95 27.27 -11.18
CA VAL A 259 -17.27 27.78 -12.51
C VAL A 259 -16.23 27.23 -13.48
N SER A 260 -16.59 27.12 -14.75
CA SER A 260 -15.68 26.77 -15.84
C SER A 260 -14.55 27.80 -15.93
N GLU A 261 -13.36 27.35 -16.33
CA GLU A 261 -12.21 28.23 -16.57
C GLU A 261 -12.55 29.39 -17.49
N GLU A 262 -13.36 29.13 -18.52
CA GLU A 262 -13.79 30.13 -19.50
C GLU A 262 -14.58 31.30 -18.87
N ALA A 263 -15.21 31.10 -17.71
CA ALA A 263 -15.99 32.12 -17.02
C ALA A 263 -15.14 33.16 -16.28
N VAL A 264 -13.86 32.84 -16.04
CA VAL A 264 -12.96 33.61 -15.20
C VAL A 264 -12.07 34.48 -16.07
N ILE A 265 -12.02 35.77 -15.74
CA ILE A 265 -11.06 36.71 -16.31
C ILE A 265 -9.97 36.94 -15.26
N ASP A 266 -8.79 36.37 -15.52
CA ASP A 266 -7.60 36.60 -14.72
C ASP A 266 -6.62 37.51 -15.47
N THR A 267 -6.40 38.70 -14.93
CA THR A 267 -5.47 39.70 -15.46
C THR A 267 -4.10 39.66 -14.78
N GLY A 268 -3.88 38.70 -13.87
CA GLY A 268 -2.73 38.64 -12.98
C GLY A 268 -2.84 39.59 -11.77
N MET A 269 -3.43 40.78 -11.96
CA MET A 269 -3.68 41.74 -10.87
C MET A 269 -5.09 41.62 -10.28
N ARG A 270 -6.05 41.14 -11.08
CA ARG A 270 -7.46 41.07 -10.73
C ARG A 270 -8.10 39.82 -11.32
N GLN A 271 -8.88 39.14 -10.50
CA GLN A 271 -9.67 37.97 -10.86
C GLN A 271 -11.15 38.30 -10.69
N PHE A 272 -11.91 38.22 -11.77
CA PHE A 272 -13.33 38.56 -11.74
C PHE A 272 -14.13 37.74 -12.76
N VAL A 273 -15.44 37.71 -12.58
CA VAL A 273 -16.41 37.10 -13.50
C VAL A 273 -17.49 38.12 -13.85
N PHE A 274 -18.23 37.88 -14.94
CA PHE A 274 -19.46 38.62 -15.22
C PHE A 274 -20.68 37.83 -14.76
N VAL A 275 -21.40 38.36 -13.77
CA VAL A 275 -22.66 37.78 -13.28
C VAL A 275 -23.82 38.32 -14.11
N ASP A 276 -24.60 37.41 -14.69
CA ASP A 276 -25.85 37.73 -15.40
C ASP A 276 -26.97 37.93 -14.37
N ARG A 277 -27.45 39.18 -14.25
CA ARG A 277 -28.60 39.54 -13.39
C ARG A 277 -29.94 39.44 -14.11
N GLY A 278 -29.95 38.94 -15.34
CA GLY A 278 -31.12 38.95 -16.22
C GLY A 278 -31.35 40.32 -16.85
N ASN A 279 -32.33 40.37 -17.76
CA ASN A 279 -32.71 41.59 -18.49
C ASN A 279 -31.54 42.29 -19.21
N GLY A 280 -30.50 41.51 -19.55
CA GLY A 280 -29.28 41.97 -20.19
C GLY A 280 -28.34 42.79 -19.33
N TYR A 281 -28.45 42.69 -18.01
CA TYR A 281 -27.51 43.32 -17.09
C TYR A 281 -26.40 42.35 -16.67
N PHE A 282 -25.16 42.72 -17.02
CA PHE A 282 -23.96 41.99 -16.63
C PHE A 282 -23.16 42.82 -15.62
N GLU A 283 -22.88 42.20 -14.47
CA GLU A 283 -22.17 42.81 -13.34
C GLU A 283 -20.77 42.19 -13.23
N PRO A 284 -19.67 42.94 -13.42
CA PRO A 284 -18.34 42.45 -13.09
C PRO A 284 -18.25 42.28 -11.57
N ARG A 285 -17.86 41.09 -11.12
CA ARG A 285 -17.69 40.79 -9.71
C ARG A 285 -16.36 40.12 -9.45
N ASP A 286 -15.63 40.69 -8.49
CA ASP A 286 -14.38 40.12 -8.01
C ASP A 286 -14.64 38.78 -7.32
N VAL A 287 -13.79 37.81 -7.66
CA VAL A 287 -13.84 36.47 -7.08
C VAL A 287 -12.47 36.10 -6.55
N LYS A 288 -12.47 35.28 -5.50
CA LYS A 288 -11.25 34.66 -4.99
C LYS A 288 -11.22 33.22 -5.43
N LEU A 289 -10.26 32.90 -6.31
CA LEU A 289 -10.12 31.55 -6.85
C LEU A 289 -9.38 30.64 -5.86
N GLY A 290 -9.77 29.37 -5.85
CA GLY A 290 -9.07 28.28 -5.18
C GLY A 290 -8.31 27.40 -6.16
N LEU A 291 -8.34 26.09 -5.94
CA LEU A 291 -7.68 25.13 -6.82
C LEU A 291 -8.35 25.09 -8.21
N LYS A 292 -7.53 25.00 -9.25
CA LYS A 292 -7.96 24.59 -10.59
C LYS A 292 -7.98 23.07 -10.67
N VAL A 293 -9.10 22.50 -11.08
CA VAL A 293 -9.30 21.05 -11.20
C VAL A 293 -9.97 20.79 -12.54
N ASP A 294 -9.29 20.04 -13.40
CA ASP A 294 -9.67 19.88 -14.81
C ASP A 294 -9.94 21.26 -15.45
N ASP A 295 -11.11 21.46 -16.05
CA ASP A 295 -11.52 22.71 -16.71
C ASP A 295 -12.32 23.66 -15.80
N HIS A 296 -12.25 23.49 -14.47
CA HIS A 296 -13.01 24.29 -13.50
C HIS A 296 -12.10 24.97 -12.47
N TYR A 297 -12.49 26.19 -12.06
CA TYR A 297 -11.95 26.85 -10.88
C TYR A 297 -12.88 26.70 -9.69
N GLN A 298 -12.29 26.37 -8.53
CA GLN A 298 -12.95 26.55 -7.24
C GLN A 298 -13.15 28.04 -6.95
N ILE A 299 -14.35 28.41 -6.51
CA ILE A 299 -14.66 29.75 -6.02
C ILE A 299 -14.69 29.72 -4.49
N LEU A 300 -13.76 30.44 -3.87
CA LEU A 300 -13.67 30.58 -2.42
C LEU A 300 -14.58 31.71 -1.92
N GLU A 301 -14.62 32.83 -2.66
CA GLU A 301 -15.38 34.03 -2.32
C GLU A 301 -15.87 34.73 -3.60
N GLY A 302 -16.97 35.49 -3.50
CA GLY A 302 -17.49 36.36 -4.57
C GLY A 302 -18.76 35.84 -5.27
N LEU A 303 -19.01 34.54 -5.30
CA LEU A 303 -20.24 33.97 -5.91
C LEU A 303 -21.04 33.13 -4.92
N LYS A 304 -22.33 33.00 -5.22
CA LYS A 304 -23.26 32.08 -4.55
C LYS A 304 -23.67 30.95 -5.50
N PRO A 305 -24.01 29.76 -4.96
CA PRO A 305 -24.59 28.69 -5.76
C PRO A 305 -25.85 29.17 -6.53
N GLY A 306 -25.94 28.80 -7.81
CA GLY A 306 -27.04 29.15 -8.71
C GLY A 306 -26.92 30.51 -9.40
N GLU A 307 -25.91 31.32 -9.08
CA GLU A 307 -25.66 32.55 -9.84
C GLU A 307 -25.18 32.21 -11.25
N ARG A 308 -25.74 32.90 -12.26
CA ARG A 308 -25.35 32.71 -13.67
C ARG A 308 -24.14 33.57 -13.99
N VAL A 309 -23.10 32.95 -14.53
CA VAL A 309 -21.87 33.61 -14.97
C VAL A 309 -21.66 33.45 -16.46
N VAL A 310 -21.06 34.43 -17.11
CA VAL A 310 -20.78 34.41 -18.54
C VAL A 310 -19.54 33.56 -18.84
N THR A 311 -19.66 32.62 -19.78
CA THR A 311 -18.57 31.70 -20.18
C THR A 311 -18.00 32.01 -21.57
N SER A 312 -18.68 32.81 -22.39
CA SER A 312 -18.20 33.20 -23.74
C SER A 312 -18.34 34.69 -23.99
N ALA A 313 -17.58 35.21 -24.96
CA ALA A 313 -17.54 36.64 -25.29
C ALA A 313 -17.12 37.56 -24.12
N ASN A 314 -16.45 37.00 -23.11
CA ASN A 314 -15.97 37.70 -21.91
C ASN A 314 -15.10 38.92 -22.24
N PHE A 315 -14.25 38.83 -23.27
CA PHE A 315 -13.41 39.94 -23.74
C PHE A 315 -14.22 41.10 -24.35
N LEU A 316 -15.28 40.79 -25.11
CA LEU A 316 -16.14 41.80 -25.74
C LEU A 316 -16.99 42.51 -24.68
N ILE A 317 -17.46 41.77 -23.69
CA ILE A 317 -18.20 42.30 -22.53
C ILE A 317 -17.29 43.17 -21.65
N ASP A 318 -16.04 42.76 -21.40
CA ASP A 318 -15.06 43.59 -20.68
C ASP A 318 -14.75 44.89 -21.45
N SER A 319 -14.51 44.79 -22.76
CA SER A 319 -14.24 45.96 -23.61
C SER A 319 -15.40 46.96 -23.61
N GLU A 320 -16.63 46.49 -23.74
CA GLU A 320 -17.84 47.34 -23.68
C GLU A 320 -18.07 47.90 -22.26
N SER A 321 -17.75 47.14 -21.21
CA SER A 321 -17.87 47.59 -19.81
C SER A 321 -16.88 48.71 -19.50
N ARG A 322 -15.62 48.59 -19.94
CA ARG A 322 -14.59 49.63 -19.79
C ARG A 322 -14.93 50.87 -20.60
N LEU A 323 -15.42 50.70 -21.84
CA LEU A 323 -15.87 51.81 -22.68
C LEU A 323 -17.06 52.55 -22.03
N SER A 324 -18.05 51.82 -21.53
CA SER A 324 -19.19 52.40 -20.82
C SER A 324 -18.78 53.13 -19.54
N ALA A 325 -17.83 52.58 -18.78
CA ALA A 325 -17.29 53.22 -17.57
C ALA A 325 -16.49 54.50 -17.90
N ALA A 326 -15.69 54.48 -18.97
CA ALA A 326 -14.95 55.65 -19.43
C ALA A 326 -15.90 56.78 -19.90
N LEU A 327 -16.96 56.44 -20.65
CA LEU A 327 -17.96 57.39 -21.13
C LEU A 327 -18.84 57.95 -19.99
N GLY A 328 -19.21 57.12 -19.01
CA GLY A 328 -19.96 57.56 -17.82
C GLY A 328 -19.14 58.41 -16.84
N GLY A 329 -17.82 58.17 -16.74
CA GLY A 329 -16.90 59.02 -15.99
C GLY A 329 -16.73 60.41 -16.60
N MET A 330 -16.78 60.50 -17.94
CA MET A 330 -16.73 61.78 -18.67
C MET A 330 -18.01 62.62 -18.52
N SER A 331 -19.18 62.00 -18.27
CA SER A 331 -20.44 62.76 -18.06
C SER A 331 -20.57 63.35 -16.65
N HIS A 332 -19.71 62.99 -15.70
CA HIS A 332 -19.71 63.51 -14.34
C HIS A 332 -18.62 64.58 -14.08
N SER A 333 -17.79 64.91 -15.07
CA SER A 333 -16.72 65.92 -14.96
C SER A 333 -17.06 67.24 -15.67
N HIS A 334 -18.35 67.59 -15.79
CA HIS A 334 -18.79 68.85 -16.40
C HIS A 334 -19.77 69.62 -15.51
#